data_AF-A0AAJ7J656-F1
#
_entry.id   AF-A0AAJ7J656-F1
#
_cell.length_a   1.000
_cell.length_b   1.000
_cell.length_c   1.000
_cell.angle_alpha   90.00
_cell.angle_beta   90.00
_cell.angle_gamma   90.00
#
_symmetry.space_group_name_H-M   'P 1'
#
loop_
_entity.id
_entity.type
_entity.pdbx_description
1 polymer ?
#
loop_
_entity_poly.entity_id
_entity_poly.type
_entity_poly.pdbx_seq_one_letter_code
_entity_poly.pdbx_strand_id
1 'polypeptide(L)'
;MTMALEVFNTYLKRENTEYAAGNTLTIADFPLITATMCLEAIDFKLNPWPYVEKWYNNFKRKHPDLWEIAEDGMKVLIYLSNNPPDLSHLNHPIHPARKIKT
;
A
#
# COMPACT_ATOMS: atom_id res chain seq x y z
N MET A 1 -13.19 -6.36 3.68
CA MET A 1 -12.32 -6.00 4.83
C MET A 1 -11.59 -4.70 4.47
N THR A 2 -12.03 -3.56 5.02
CA THR A 2 -11.49 -2.21 4.72
C THR A 2 -11.09 -1.42 5.97
N MET A 3 -11.25 -2.03 7.15
CA MET A 3 -11.06 -1.40 8.47
C MET A 3 -9.70 -0.71 8.64
N ALA A 4 -8.62 -1.25 8.08
CA ALA A 4 -7.29 -0.63 8.17
C ALA A 4 -7.26 0.74 7.47
N LEU A 5 -7.85 0.85 6.28
CA LEU A 5 -7.94 2.12 5.55
C LEU A 5 -8.89 3.09 6.27
N GLU A 6 -9.98 2.60 6.84
CA GLU A 6 -10.93 3.42 7.62
C GLU A 6 -10.26 4.04 8.84
N VAL A 7 -9.49 3.25 9.59
CA VAL A 7 -8.72 3.71 10.76
C VAL A 7 -7.64 4.70 10.34
N PHE A 8 -6.87 4.39 9.30
CA PHE A 8 -5.78 5.28 8.88
C PHE A 8 -6.31 6.61 8.32
N ASN A 9 -7.36 6.58 7.51
CA ASN A 9 -8.05 7.78 7.04
C ASN A 9 -8.62 8.62 8.21
N THR A 10 -9.08 7.95 9.27
CA THR A 10 -9.53 8.62 10.50
C THR A 10 -8.39 9.32 11.21
N TYR A 11 -7.21 8.70 11.33
CA TYR A 11 -6.03 9.35 11.92
C TYR A 11 -5.59 10.58 11.13
N LEU A 12 -5.38 10.45 9.82
CA LEU A 12 -5.00 11.58 8.96
C LEU A 12 -6.02 12.74 9.02
N LYS A 13 -7.32 12.41 9.09
CA LYS A 13 -8.38 13.42 9.25
C LYS A 13 -8.33 14.12 10.60
N ARG A 14 -8.14 13.37 11.70
CA ARG A 14 -8.15 13.92 13.07
C ARG A 14 -6.93 14.79 13.34
N GLU A 15 -5.76 14.30 12.95
CA GLU A 15 -4.50 15.03 13.15
C GLU A 15 -4.37 16.20 12.15
N ASN A 16 -5.05 16.12 11.00
CA ASN A 16 -4.97 17.08 9.92
C ASN A 16 -3.52 17.37 9.51
N THR A 17 -2.71 16.31 9.49
CA THR A 17 -1.30 16.33 9.18
C THR A 17 -1.02 16.03 7.72
N GLU A 18 0.13 16.48 7.23
CA GLU A 18 0.58 16.15 5.87
C GLU A 18 1.04 14.70 5.72
N TYR A 19 1.70 14.16 6.76
CA TYR A 19 2.28 12.82 6.82
C TYR A 19 1.63 11.97 7.91
N ALA A 20 1.97 10.68 7.95
CA ALA A 20 1.34 9.70 8.83
C ALA A 20 1.50 10.01 10.32
N ALA A 21 2.57 10.72 10.71
CA ALA A 21 2.89 11.03 12.11
C ALA A 21 3.18 12.53 12.37
N GLY A 22 2.78 13.44 11.47
CA GLY A 22 3.02 14.87 11.63
C GLY A 22 3.10 15.65 10.31
N ASN A 23 3.56 16.89 10.36
CA ASN A 23 3.69 17.75 9.18
C ASN A 23 5.05 17.67 8.47
N THR A 24 5.88 16.72 8.88
CA THR A 24 7.19 16.43 8.31
C THR A 24 7.28 14.93 8.03
N LEU A 25 7.97 14.55 6.97
CA LEU A 25 8.17 13.14 6.61
C LEU A 25 8.88 12.40 7.75
N THR A 26 8.39 11.20 8.09
CA THR A 26 9.00 10.35 9.11
C THR A 26 9.17 8.92 8.60
N ILE A 27 9.91 8.09 9.36
CA ILE A 27 10.03 6.67 9.05
C ILE A 27 8.70 5.90 9.12
N ALA A 28 7.65 6.47 9.71
CA ALA A 28 6.33 5.85 9.74
C ALA A 28 5.66 5.85 8.35
N ASP A 29 6.01 6.81 7.49
CA ASP A 29 5.42 6.92 6.16
C ASP A 29 5.87 5.79 5.24
N PHE A 30 7.14 5.40 5.27
CA PHE A 30 7.69 4.39 4.35
C PHE A 30 6.95 3.03 4.36
N PRO A 31 6.73 2.36 5.51
CA PRO A 31 5.98 1.11 5.53
C PRO A 31 4.51 1.29 5.15
N LEU A 32 3.90 2.44 5.45
CA LEU A 32 2.52 2.71 5.06
C LEU A 32 2.41 2.97 3.56
N ILE A 33 3.38 3.68 2.95
CA ILE A 33 3.43 3.96 1.52
C ILE A 33 3.57 2.66 0.76
N THR A 34 4.49 1.78 1.15
CA THR A 34 4.69 0.49 0.47
C THR A 34 3.49 -0.44 0.64
N ALA A 35 2.86 -0.47 1.81
CA ALA A 35 1.61 -1.22 2.01
C ALA A 35 0.46 -0.68 1.14
N THR A 36 0.34 0.64 1.01
CA THR A 36 -0.67 1.29 0.16
C THR A 36 -0.38 1.10 -1.32
N MET A 37 0.89 1.10 -1.71
CA MET A 37 1.34 0.79 -3.07
C MET A 37 0.92 -0.61 -3.52
N CYS A 38 0.96 -1.60 -2.63
CA CYS A 38 0.45 -2.94 -2.94
C CYS A 38 -1.03 -2.94 -3.32
N LEU A 39 -1.83 -1.99 -2.82
CA LEU A 39 -3.24 -1.83 -3.22
C LEU A 39 -3.33 -1.25 -4.63
N GLU A 40 -2.53 -0.24 -4.95
CA GLU A 40 -2.45 0.31 -6.31
C GLU A 40 -1.99 -0.73 -7.33
N ALA A 41 -1.03 -1.59 -6.97
CA ALA A 41 -0.51 -2.65 -7.83
C ALA A 41 -1.59 -3.64 -8.31
N ILE A 42 -2.70 -3.74 -7.58
CA ILE A 42 -3.86 -4.60 -7.92
C ILE A 42 -5.09 -3.79 -8.37
N ASP A 43 -4.89 -2.54 -8.77
CA ASP A 43 -5.93 -1.59 -9.21
C ASP A 43 -7.01 -1.27 -8.17
N PHE A 44 -6.71 -1.44 -6.87
CA PHE A 44 -7.63 -1.07 -5.80
C PHE A 44 -7.76 0.46 -5.69
N LYS A 45 -8.99 0.97 -5.70
CA LYS A 45 -9.25 2.42 -5.69
C LYS A 45 -9.32 2.98 -4.27
N LEU A 46 -8.54 4.03 -4.01
CA LEU A 46 -8.47 4.73 -2.72
C LEU A 46 -9.51 5.84 -2.55
N ASN A 47 -10.34 6.11 -3.57
CA ASN A 47 -11.30 7.22 -3.56
C ASN A 47 -12.29 7.25 -2.36
N PRO A 48 -12.65 6.15 -1.67
CA PRO A 48 -13.45 6.22 -0.44
C PRO A 48 -12.67 6.79 0.78
N TRP A 49 -11.34 6.84 0.71
CA TRP A 49 -10.44 7.31 1.77
C TRP A 49 -9.63 8.54 1.29
N PRO A 50 -10.28 9.70 1.13
CA PRO A 50 -9.68 10.87 0.48
C PRO A 50 -8.45 11.42 1.21
N TYR A 51 -8.32 11.21 2.53
CA TYR A 51 -7.14 11.66 3.27
C TYR A 51 -5.94 10.73 3.00
N VAL A 52 -6.18 9.42 2.89
CA VAL A 52 -5.16 8.45 2.49
C VAL A 52 -4.74 8.69 1.05
N GLU A 53 -5.70 8.87 0.14
CA GLU A 53 -5.42 9.17 -1.28
C GLU A 53 -4.59 10.46 -1.42
N LYS A 54 -4.96 11.53 -0.71
CA LYS A 54 -4.20 12.78 -0.70
C LYS A 54 -2.79 12.60 -0.15
N TRP A 55 -2.63 11.93 0.99
CA TRP A 55 -1.33 11.66 1.61
C TRP A 55 -0.43 10.85 0.66
N TYR A 56 -0.96 9.79 0.07
CA TYR A 56 -0.25 8.91 -0.85
C TYR A 56 0.22 9.65 -2.10
N ASN A 57 -0.68 10.40 -2.75
CA ASN A 57 -0.34 11.19 -3.94
C ASN A 57 0.63 12.34 -3.63
N ASN A 58 0.53 12.95 -2.45
CA ASN A 58 1.50 13.96 -2.01
C ASN A 58 2.90 13.38 -1.83
N PHE A 59 3.02 12.16 -1.28
CA PHE A 59 4.31 11.50 -1.14
C PHE A 59 4.98 11.31 -2.51
N LYS A 60 4.27 10.76 -3.50
CA LYS A 60 4.80 10.59 -4.88
C LYS A 60 5.30 11.89 -5.48
N ARG A 61 4.55 12.98 -5.30
CA ARG A 61 4.86 14.29 -5.86
C ARG A 61 6.01 15.00 -5.14
N LYS A 62 6.10 14.89 -3.81
CA LYS A 62 7.07 15.63 -2.99
C LYS A 62 8.40 14.89 -2.84
N HIS A 63 8.39 13.57 -2.91
CA HIS A 63 9.57 12.70 -2.72
C HIS A 63 9.70 11.71 -3.89
N PRO A 64 9.86 12.20 -5.14
CA PRO A 64 9.87 11.35 -6.33
C PRO A 64 11.03 10.35 -6.35
N ASP A 65 12.17 10.71 -5.77
CA ASP A 65 13.36 9.87 -5.59
C ASP A 65 13.10 8.68 -4.65
N LEU A 66 12.38 8.92 -3.54
CA LEU A 66 11.96 7.84 -2.65
C LEU A 66 10.83 7.00 -3.24
N TRP A 67 9.94 7.63 -4.00
CA TRP A 67 8.84 6.95 -4.69
C TRP A 67 9.35 5.99 -5.77
N GLU A 68 10.40 6.34 -6.51
CA GLU A 68 10.99 5.49 -7.56
C GLU A 68 11.32 4.07 -7.04
N ILE A 69 11.84 3.98 -5.82
CA ILE A 69 12.14 2.70 -5.17
C ILE A 69 10.87 1.85 -4.98
N ALA A 70 9.78 2.47 -4.50
CA ALA A 70 8.51 1.79 -4.31
C ALA A 70 7.84 1.45 -5.65
N GLU A 71 7.96 2.31 -6.65
CA GLU A 71 7.42 2.12 -8.00
C GLU A 71 8.06 0.92 -8.70
N ASP A 72 9.38 0.72 -8.55
CA ASP A 72 10.06 -0.44 -9.10
C ASP A 72 9.57 -1.75 -8.46
N GLY A 73 9.34 -1.75 -7.15
CA GLY A 73 8.64 -2.85 -6.47
C GLY A 73 7.22 -3.05 -7.01
N MET A 74 6.49 -1.97 -7.25
CA MET A 74 5.12 -2.00 -7.79
C MET A 74 5.08 -2.68 -9.17
N LYS A 75 6.02 -2.36 -10.07
CA LYS A 75 6.12 -2.96 -11.41
C LYS A 75 6.25 -4.49 -11.33
N VAL A 76 7.06 -4.98 -10.39
CA VAL A 76 7.21 -6.43 -10.14
C VAL A 76 5.91 -7.04 -9.64
N LEU A 77 5.22 -6.39 -8.69
CA LEU A 77 3.93 -6.87 -8.17
C LEU A 77 2.86 -6.92 -9.27
N ILE A 78 2.78 -5.89 -10.12
CA ILE A 78 1.88 -5.85 -11.27
C ILE A 78 2.18 -7.02 -12.23
N TYR A 79 3.46 -7.26 -12.53
CA TYR A 79 3.86 -8.38 -13.37
C TYR A 79 3.44 -9.73 -12.78
N LEU A 80 3.71 -9.97 -11.50
CA LEU A 80 3.36 -11.23 -10.83
C LEU A 80 1.85 -11.41 -10.66
N SER A 81 1.11 -10.32 -10.44
CA SER A 81 -0.36 -10.35 -10.38
C SER A 81 -0.97 -10.80 -11.71
N ASN A 82 -0.43 -10.31 -12.83
CA ASN A 82 -0.86 -10.70 -14.17
C ASN A 82 -0.26 -12.04 -14.66
N ASN A 83 0.87 -12.46 -14.08
CA ASN A 83 1.62 -13.66 -14.45
C ASN A 83 2.00 -14.47 -13.19
N PRO A 84 1.01 -15.07 -12.50
CA PRO A 84 1.27 -15.80 -11.27
C PRO A 84 2.20 -16.99 -11.55
N PRO A 85 3.29 -17.17 -10.76
CA PRO A 85 4.16 -18.32 -10.91
C PRO A 85 3.43 -19.62 -10.54
N ASP A 86 3.93 -20.76 -11.03
CA ASP A 86 3.47 -22.04 -10.51
C ASP A 86 3.95 -22.21 -9.06
N LEU A 87 2.98 -22.28 -8.15
CA LEU A 87 3.21 -22.47 -6.72
C LEU A 87 2.84 -23.89 -6.27
N SER A 88 2.48 -24.82 -7.17
CA SER A 88 2.03 -26.17 -6.84
C SER A 88 3.01 -26.96 -5.96
N HIS A 89 4.31 -26.66 -6.07
CA HIS A 89 5.39 -27.29 -5.31
C HIS A 89 5.76 -26.55 -4.01
N LEU A 90 5.16 -25.37 -3.74
CA LEU A 90 5.49 -24.58 -2.55
C LEU A 90 4.85 -25.21 -1.30
N ASN A 91 5.66 -25.82 -0.45
CA ASN A 91 5.21 -26.31 0.86
C ASN A 91 5.45 -25.26 1.95
N HIS A 92 4.54 -24.30 2.08
CA HIS A 92 4.63 -23.22 3.06
C HIS A 92 3.37 -23.11 3.95
N PRO A 93 3.49 -22.79 5.25
CA PRO A 93 2.33 -22.62 6.14
C PRO A 93 1.34 -21.56 5.64
N ILE A 94 1.85 -20.46 5.08
CA ILE A 94 1.07 -19.38 4.47
C ILE A 94 1.14 -19.45 2.93
N HIS A 95 0.68 -20.56 2.36
CA HIS A 95 0.66 -20.75 0.92
C HIS A 95 -0.33 -19.77 0.24
N PRO A 96 0.09 -18.94 -0.74
CA PRO A 96 -0.72 -17.83 -1.26
C PRO A 96 -2.07 -18.23 -1.87
N ALA A 97 -2.13 -19.38 -2.56
CA ALA A 97 -3.35 -19.89 -3.20
C ALA A 97 -4.12 -20.91 -2.34
N ARG A 98 -3.71 -21.16 -1.09
CA ARG A 98 -4.40 -22.11 -0.22
C ARG A 98 -5.69 -21.45 0.26
N LYS A 99 -6.84 -21.99 -0.16
CA LYS A 99 -8.14 -21.57 0.38
C LYS A 99 -8.12 -21.80 1.89
N ILE A 100 -8.30 -20.74 2.67
CA ILE A 100 -8.58 -20.86 4.11
C ILE A 100 -9.91 -21.61 4.18
N LYS A 101 -9.92 -22.80 4.79
CA LYS A 101 -11.17 -23.49 5.11
C LYS A 101 -11.86 -22.63 6.16
N THR A 102 -12.81 -21.81 5.72
CA THR A 102 -13.85 -21.21 6.57
C THR A 102 -14.85 -22.28 6.97
#